data_AF-A0A534Z3T0-F1
#
_entry.id   AF-A0A534Z3T0-F1
#
_cell.length_a   1.000
_cell.length_b   1.000
_cell.length_c   1.000
_cell.angle_alpha   90.00
_cell.angle_beta   90.00
_cell.angle_gamma   90.00
#
_symmetry.space_group_name_H-M   'P 1'
#
loop_
_entity.id
_entity.type
_entity.pdbx_description
1 polymer ?
#
loop_
_entity_poly.entity_id
_entity_poly.type
_entity_poly.pdbx_seq_one_letter_code
_entity_poly.pdbx_strand_id
1 'polypeptide(L)'
;MAVHRAAIALLLGAAVAGQAAAQLRLEAESQVGDVVTLRLRATNAAAEAVHDVVPEVVYRHRTVAAERVAAIAPGAAHEWRTALPAPPGPGTFPATIRLRYTARDGQARSELLVHLVRTPGAPPSDVRATLAAEPVSRLGHAAVTLENATPEGVAGRLVVALPFDLRTDPESRPAEVAASGRISLPVVVQNVAARPGDHRPVFALFEYDRDGTHHAVVAEAMLSVIARSGDRRPLVVGLAALAVALSILAIAWRRARARRAAR
;
A
#
# COMPACT_ATOMS: atom_id res chain seq x y z
N MET A 1 -6.66 8.03 -51.53
CA MET A 1 -7.25 7.64 -50.22
C MET A 1 -6.30 6.66 -49.55
N ALA A 2 -5.43 7.16 -48.67
CA ALA A 2 -4.45 6.34 -47.97
C ALA A 2 -5.08 5.80 -46.68
N VAL A 3 -5.25 4.49 -46.59
CA VAL A 3 -5.69 3.81 -45.38
C VAL A 3 -4.51 3.78 -44.43
N HIS A 4 -4.51 4.65 -43.41
CA HIS A 4 -3.54 4.60 -42.32
C HIS A 4 -3.77 3.33 -41.50
N ARG A 5 -2.86 2.36 -41.65
CA ARG A 5 -2.79 1.19 -40.79
C ARG A 5 -2.24 1.62 -39.43
N ALA A 6 -3.13 1.73 -38.44
CA ALA A 6 -2.73 1.90 -37.04
C ALA A 6 -1.96 0.65 -36.60
N ALA A 7 -0.69 0.82 -36.25
CA ALA A 7 0.14 -0.24 -35.70
C ALA A 7 -0.28 -0.49 -34.24
N ILE A 8 -0.92 -1.63 -33.98
CA ILE A 8 -1.27 -2.08 -32.64
C ILE A 8 -0.02 -2.71 -32.02
N ALA A 9 0.73 -1.93 -31.23
CA ALA A 9 1.86 -2.43 -30.46
C ALA A 9 1.36 -2.99 -29.11
N LEU A 10 1.27 -4.32 -29.00
CA LEU A 10 0.98 -5.01 -27.75
C LEU A 10 2.25 -5.06 -26.89
N LEU A 11 2.46 -4.06 -26.05
CA LEU A 11 3.57 -4.03 -25.09
C LEU A 11 3.12 -4.63 -23.75
N LEU A 12 3.52 -5.87 -23.51
CA LEU A 12 3.38 -6.56 -22.22
C LEU A 12 4.28 -5.86 -21.19
N GLY A 13 3.71 -4.91 -20.45
CA GLY A 13 4.34 -4.38 -19.25
C GLY A 13 4.37 -5.46 -18.17
N ALA A 14 5.55 -5.77 -17.63
CA ALA A 14 5.67 -6.68 -16.49
C ALA A 14 4.92 -6.07 -15.30
N ALA A 15 3.74 -6.61 -15.00
CA ALA A 15 3.05 -6.36 -13.74
C ALA A 15 3.87 -7.01 -12.62
N VAL A 16 4.40 -6.19 -11.71
CA VAL A 16 4.90 -6.72 -10.43
C VAL A 16 3.65 -7.09 -9.64
N ALA A 17 3.35 -8.39 -9.63
CA ALA A 17 2.22 -8.93 -8.89
C ALA A 17 2.54 -8.89 -7.39
N GLY A 18 1.95 -7.95 -6.66
CA GLY A 18 1.99 -7.93 -5.20
C GLY A 18 1.36 -9.21 -4.65
N GLN A 19 2.21 -10.15 -4.21
CA GLN A 19 1.81 -11.50 -3.80
C GLN A 19 1.99 -11.66 -2.28
N ALA A 20 1.08 -11.10 -1.48
CA ALA A 20 0.99 -11.44 -0.07
C ALA A 20 -0.41 -11.16 0.51
N ALA A 21 -1.08 -12.21 0.99
CA ALA A 21 -2.24 -12.23 1.91
C ALA A 21 -3.45 -11.31 1.64
N ALA A 22 -3.50 -10.62 0.50
CA ALA A 22 -4.65 -9.82 0.09
C ALA A 22 -5.85 -10.72 -0.21
N GLN A 23 -7.04 -10.37 0.31
CA GLN A 23 -8.28 -11.08 -0.05
C GLN A 23 -8.60 -10.90 -1.54
N LEU A 24 -8.18 -9.76 -2.11
CA LEU A 24 -8.25 -9.50 -3.53
C LEU A 24 -6.85 -9.37 -4.11
N ARG A 25 -6.52 -10.24 -5.06
CA ARG A 25 -5.30 -10.14 -5.86
C ARG A 25 -5.57 -9.19 -7.03
N LEU A 26 -4.76 -8.14 -7.16
CA LEU A 26 -4.88 -7.16 -8.24
C LEU A 26 -3.81 -7.41 -9.31
N GLU A 27 -4.23 -7.33 -10.57
CA GLU A 27 -3.35 -7.40 -11.74
C GLU A 27 -3.77 -6.31 -12.73
N ALA A 28 -2.81 -5.65 -13.36
CA ALA A 28 -3.09 -4.59 -14.30
C ALA A 28 -2.25 -4.71 -15.56
N GLU A 29 -2.85 -4.35 -16.68
CA GLU A 29 -2.20 -4.23 -17.98
C GLU A 29 -2.64 -2.94 -18.65
N SER A 30 -1.78 -2.36 -19.48
CA SER A 30 -2.10 -1.13 -20.21
C SER A 30 -1.72 -1.23 -21.67
N GLN A 31 -2.57 -0.70 -22.54
CA GLN A 31 -2.28 -0.50 -23.95
C GLN A 31 -2.26 1.00 -24.24
N VAL A 32 -1.18 1.48 -24.85
CA VAL A 32 -0.99 2.90 -25.17
C VAL A 32 -1.31 3.15 -26.64
N GLY A 33 -2.29 4.00 -26.91
CA GLY A 33 -2.63 4.57 -28.22
C GLY A 33 -3.03 6.03 -28.07
N ASP A 34 -4.06 6.48 -28.81
CA ASP A 34 -4.64 7.84 -28.67
C ASP A 34 -5.19 8.10 -27.26
N VAL A 35 -5.53 7.01 -26.56
CA VAL A 35 -5.79 6.95 -25.11
C VAL A 35 -5.04 5.76 -24.55
N VAL A 36 -4.86 5.73 -23.22
CA VAL A 36 -4.35 4.54 -22.53
C VAL A 36 -5.53 3.71 -22.07
N THR A 37 -5.65 2.49 -22.58
CA THR A 37 -6.62 1.51 -22.08
C THR A 37 -5.98 0.73 -20.94
N LEU A 38 -6.41 0.99 -19.71
CA LEU A 38 -6.01 0.24 -18.52
C LEU A 38 -7.01 -0.90 -18.27
N ARG A 39 -6.51 -2.13 -18.28
CA ARG A 39 -7.24 -3.34 -17.90
C ARG A 39 -6.83 -3.72 -16.49
N LEU A 40 -7.77 -3.63 -15.55
CA LEU A 40 -7.58 -4.03 -14.16
C LEU A 40 -8.36 -5.32 -13.90
N ARG A 41 -7.70 -6.35 -13.36
CA ARG A 41 -8.32 -7.59 -12.91
C ARG A 41 -8.18 -7.70 -11.40
N ALA A 42 -9.29 -7.89 -10.70
CA ALA A 42 -9.29 -8.27 -9.28
C ALA A 42 -9.79 -9.71 -9.14
N THR A 43 -9.01 -10.57 -8.50
CA THR A 43 -9.37 -11.96 -8.22
C THR A 43 -9.60 -12.13 -6.72
N ASN A 44 -10.79 -12.60 -6.34
CA ASN A 44 -11.12 -12.87 -4.95
C ASN A 44 -10.50 -14.21 -4.53
N ALA A 45 -9.43 -14.15 -3.75
CA ALA A 45 -8.74 -15.32 -3.22
C ALA A 45 -9.31 -15.79 -1.87
N ALA A 46 -10.28 -15.06 -1.30
CA ALA A 46 -10.93 -15.45 -0.07
C ALA A 46 -12.01 -16.53 -0.29
N ALA A 47 -12.34 -17.24 0.78
CA ALA A 47 -13.43 -18.23 0.79
C ALA A 47 -14.83 -17.60 0.75
N GLU A 48 -14.92 -16.28 0.86
CA GLU A 48 -16.17 -15.52 1.00
C GLU A 48 -16.26 -14.44 -0.08
N ALA A 49 -17.47 -14.08 -0.46
CA ALA A 49 -17.69 -12.99 -1.39
C ALA A 49 -17.21 -11.65 -0.80
N VAL A 50 -16.70 -10.79 -1.68
CA VAL A 50 -16.46 -9.38 -1.37
C VAL A 50 -17.51 -8.53 -2.06
N HIS A 51 -17.90 -7.43 -1.43
CA HIS A 51 -19.01 -6.59 -1.88
C HIS A 51 -18.55 -5.15 -2.14
N ASP A 52 -19.37 -4.40 -2.85
CA ASP A 52 -19.17 -2.95 -3.06
C ASP A 52 -17.78 -2.60 -3.62
N VAL A 53 -17.32 -3.38 -4.58
CA VAL A 53 -15.95 -3.30 -5.10
C VAL A 53 -15.83 -2.12 -6.05
N VAL A 54 -14.98 -1.15 -5.70
CA VAL A 54 -14.75 0.07 -6.48
C VAL A 54 -13.26 0.34 -6.63
N PRO A 55 -12.71 0.26 -7.86
CA PRO A 55 -11.38 0.74 -8.15
C PRO A 55 -11.36 2.26 -8.39
N GLU A 56 -10.39 2.93 -7.77
CA GLU A 56 -9.99 4.30 -8.04
C GLU A 56 -8.60 4.29 -8.65
N VAL A 57 -8.43 4.91 -9.82
CA VAL A 57 -7.16 5.01 -10.52
C VAL A 57 -6.68 6.46 -10.47
N VAL A 58 -5.51 6.69 -9.87
CA VAL A 58 -4.82 7.97 -9.92
C VAL A 58 -3.76 7.89 -11.01
N TYR A 59 -3.91 8.70 -12.06
CA TYR A 59 -3.01 8.78 -13.19
C TYR A 59 -2.81 10.24 -13.58
N ARG A 60 -1.54 10.71 -13.61
CA ARG A 60 -1.19 12.10 -13.94
C ARG A 60 -2.00 13.14 -13.14
N HIS A 61 -2.08 12.96 -11.82
CA HIS A 61 -2.84 13.81 -10.89
C HIS A 61 -4.36 13.86 -11.12
N ARG A 62 -4.91 12.96 -11.95
CA ARG A 62 -6.35 12.79 -12.12
C ARG A 62 -6.79 11.50 -11.48
N THR A 63 -7.90 11.56 -10.76
CA THR A 63 -8.57 10.39 -10.21
C THR A 63 -9.70 9.98 -11.13
N VAL A 64 -9.71 8.72 -11.56
CA VAL A 64 -10.77 8.10 -12.35
C VAL A 64 -11.33 6.94 -11.53
N ALA A 65 -12.59 7.05 -11.12
CA ALA A 65 -13.31 5.94 -10.51
C ALA A 65 -13.87 5.05 -11.61
N ALA A 66 -13.64 3.73 -11.50
CA ALA A 66 -14.26 2.75 -12.38
C ALA A 66 -15.67 2.36 -11.87
N GLU A 67 -16.36 1.53 -12.65
CA GLU A 67 -17.67 0.98 -12.29
C GLU A 67 -17.63 0.26 -10.93
N ARG A 68 -18.66 0.48 -10.12
CA ARG A 68 -18.89 -0.27 -8.88
C ARG A 68 -19.45 -1.65 -9.21
N VAL A 69 -18.81 -2.68 -8.69
CA VAL A 69 -19.28 -4.07 -8.78
C VAL A 69 -19.91 -4.48 -7.45
N ALA A 70 -21.15 -4.97 -7.51
CA ALA A 70 -21.91 -5.33 -6.31
C ALA A 70 -21.24 -6.46 -5.52
N ALA A 71 -20.71 -7.47 -6.20
CA ALA A 71 -19.99 -8.57 -5.56
C ALA A 71 -19.00 -9.27 -6.48
N ILE A 72 -17.91 -9.80 -5.91
CA ILE A 72 -17.02 -10.77 -6.56
C ILE A 72 -17.05 -12.04 -5.72
N ALA A 73 -17.57 -13.12 -6.30
CA ALA A 73 -17.71 -14.41 -5.64
C ALA A 73 -16.34 -15.02 -5.25
N PRO A 74 -16.29 -15.94 -4.27
CA PRO A 74 -15.08 -16.67 -3.92
C PRO A 74 -14.43 -17.33 -5.15
N GLY A 75 -13.12 -17.14 -5.33
CA GLY A 75 -12.37 -17.66 -6.47
C GLY A 75 -12.66 -17.01 -7.83
N ALA A 76 -13.65 -16.12 -7.91
CA ALA A 76 -13.99 -15.41 -9.13
C ALA A 76 -13.08 -14.19 -9.33
N ALA A 77 -13.04 -13.71 -10.57
CA ALA A 77 -12.36 -12.48 -10.93
C ALA A 77 -13.32 -11.54 -11.67
N HIS A 78 -13.10 -10.25 -11.50
CA HIS A 78 -13.75 -9.20 -12.28
C HIS A 78 -12.70 -8.36 -13.00
N GLU A 79 -13.02 -7.92 -14.22
CA GLU A 79 -12.15 -7.10 -15.07
C GLU A 79 -12.82 -5.76 -15.36
N TRP A 80 -12.13 -4.67 -15.04
CA TRP A 80 -12.48 -3.32 -15.47
C TRP A 80 -11.61 -2.89 -16.65
N ARG A 81 -12.20 -2.08 -17.53
CA ARG A 81 -11.48 -1.37 -18.58
C ARG A 81 -11.71 0.13 -18.41
N THR A 82 -10.63 0.85 -18.15
CA THR A 82 -10.66 2.29 -17.89
C THR A 82 -9.84 3.01 -18.96
N ALA A 83 -10.44 3.99 -19.60
CA ALA A 83 -9.73 4.89 -20.49
C ALA A 83 -9.03 5.99 -19.66
N LEU A 84 -7.72 6.12 -19.84
CA LEU A 84 -6.89 7.15 -19.25
C LEU A 84 -6.37 8.08 -20.37
N PRO A 85 -6.09 9.36 -20.07
CA PRO A 85 -5.54 10.28 -21.06
C PRO A 85 -4.20 9.76 -21.62
N ALA A 86 -3.90 10.09 -22.87
CA ALA A 86 -2.59 9.77 -23.45
C ALA A 86 -1.43 10.37 -22.62
N PRO A 87 -0.26 9.70 -22.60
CA PRO A 87 0.94 10.29 -22.05
C PRO A 87 1.35 11.54 -22.84
N PRO A 88 1.90 12.58 -22.19
CA PRO A 88 2.26 13.84 -22.85
C PRO A 88 3.51 13.73 -23.74
N GLY A 89 4.26 12.63 -23.62
CA GLY A 89 5.51 12.39 -24.32
C GLY A 89 6.01 10.96 -24.06
N PRO A 90 7.19 10.61 -24.58
CA PRO A 90 7.81 9.32 -24.34
C PRO A 90 8.16 9.15 -22.87
N GLY A 91 8.18 7.90 -22.42
CA GLY A 91 8.49 7.54 -21.04
C GLY A 91 7.61 6.47 -20.40
N THR A 92 7.76 6.37 -19.08
CA THR A 92 7.04 5.46 -18.20
C THR A 92 6.29 6.27 -17.15
N PHE A 93 4.98 6.12 -17.07
CA PHE A 93 4.10 6.91 -16.22
C PHE A 93 3.37 6.01 -15.21
N PRO A 94 3.33 6.35 -13.92
CA PRO A 94 2.68 5.51 -12.93
C PRO A 94 1.15 5.71 -12.91
N ALA A 95 0.42 4.62 -12.76
CA ALA A 95 -0.99 4.57 -12.43
C ALA A 95 -1.14 3.89 -11.06
N THR A 96 -1.57 4.66 -10.06
CA THR A 96 -1.82 4.14 -8.71
C THR A 96 -3.27 3.71 -8.61
N ILE A 97 -3.51 2.43 -8.36
CA ILE A 97 -4.82 1.81 -8.32
C ILE A 97 -5.14 1.46 -6.88
N ARG A 98 -6.13 2.14 -6.30
CA ARG A 98 -6.66 1.86 -4.97
C ARG A 98 -8.03 1.22 -5.12
N LEU A 99 -8.21 0.01 -4.62
CA LEU A 99 -9.48 -0.71 -4.71
C LEU A 99 -10.12 -0.77 -3.32
N ARG A 100 -11.37 -0.34 -3.21
CA ARG A 100 -12.15 -0.38 -1.97
C ARG A 100 -13.19 -1.49 -2.08
N TYR A 101 -13.44 -2.18 -0.98
CA TYR A 101 -14.45 -3.24 -0.92
C TYR A 101 -14.94 -3.43 0.52
N THR A 102 -16.09 -4.07 0.65
CA THR A 102 -16.65 -4.52 1.92
C THR A 102 -16.45 -6.02 2.04
N ALA A 103 -15.77 -6.47 3.10
CA ALA A 103 -15.65 -7.89 3.40
C ALA A 103 -16.90 -8.43 4.10
N ARG A 104 -17.01 -9.76 4.26
CA ARG A 104 -18.16 -10.43 4.90
C ARG A 104 -18.49 -9.90 6.31
N ASP A 105 -17.50 -9.42 7.05
CA ASP A 105 -17.68 -8.81 8.38
C ASP A 105 -18.33 -7.41 8.33
N GLY A 106 -18.74 -6.95 7.14
CA GLY A 106 -19.34 -5.64 6.90
C GLY A 106 -18.31 -4.51 6.94
N GLN A 107 -17.02 -4.83 6.94
CA GLN A 107 -15.95 -3.87 7.16
C GLN A 107 -15.37 -3.41 5.83
N ALA A 108 -15.17 -2.10 5.71
CA ALA A 108 -14.46 -1.52 4.59
C ALA A 108 -12.99 -1.92 4.64
N ARG A 109 -12.48 -2.37 3.50
CA ARG A 109 -11.08 -2.75 3.26
C ARG A 109 -10.59 -2.11 1.98
N SER A 110 -9.28 -2.12 1.81
CA SER A 110 -8.66 -1.66 0.58
C SER A 110 -7.46 -2.48 0.18
N GLU A 111 -7.27 -2.59 -1.13
CA GLU A 111 -6.04 -3.05 -1.76
C GLU A 111 -5.39 -1.92 -2.56
N LEU A 112 -4.10 -2.05 -2.81
CA LEU A 112 -3.31 -1.09 -3.59
C LEU A 112 -2.44 -1.83 -4.60
N LEU A 113 -2.37 -1.29 -5.82
CA LEU A 113 -1.44 -1.69 -6.86
C LEU A 113 -0.88 -0.44 -7.53
N VAL A 114 0.41 -0.45 -7.87
CA VAL A 114 1.01 0.55 -8.76
C VAL A 114 1.36 -0.12 -10.08
N HIS A 115 0.78 0.39 -11.17
CA HIS A 115 1.04 -0.07 -12.53
C HIS A 115 1.87 0.96 -13.29
N LEU A 116 2.86 0.51 -14.07
CA LEU A 116 3.69 1.40 -14.89
C LEU A 116 3.22 1.36 -16.36
N VAL A 117 2.63 2.46 -16.82
CA VAL A 117 2.22 2.67 -18.21
C VAL A 117 3.45 3.08 -19.02
N ARG A 118 3.95 2.18 -19.87
CA ARG A 118 5.13 2.41 -20.71
C ARG A 118 4.72 2.77 -22.13
N THR A 119 5.19 3.91 -22.60
CA THR A 119 5.06 4.27 -24.03
C THR A 119 5.96 3.39 -24.89
N PRO A 120 5.64 3.19 -26.19
CA PRO A 120 6.49 2.46 -27.11
C PRO A 120 7.90 3.05 -27.19
N GLY A 121 8.92 2.19 -27.07
CA GLY A 121 10.32 2.60 -27.11
C GLY A 121 10.83 3.33 -25.86
N ALA A 122 10.03 3.41 -24.79
CA ALA A 122 10.48 4.00 -23.54
C ALA A 122 11.75 3.30 -23.02
N PRO A 123 12.86 4.02 -22.80
CA PRO A 123 14.07 3.45 -22.26
C PRO A 123 13.84 2.95 -20.81
N PRO A 124 14.61 1.94 -20.36
CA PRO A 124 14.64 1.59 -18.94
C PRO A 124 15.14 2.77 -18.11
N SER A 125 14.81 2.78 -16.82
CA SER A 125 15.36 3.75 -15.88
C SER A 125 16.76 3.35 -15.44
N ASP A 126 17.66 4.33 -15.37
CA ASP A 126 19.00 4.18 -14.77
C ASP A 126 18.99 4.36 -13.25
N VAL A 127 17.91 4.92 -12.71
CA VAL A 127 17.65 4.95 -11.27
C VAL A 127 17.01 3.64 -10.86
N ARG A 128 17.44 3.08 -9.73
CA ARG A 128 16.79 1.95 -9.06
C ARG A 128 16.22 2.43 -7.73
N ALA A 129 15.04 1.93 -7.38
CA ALA A 129 14.41 2.17 -6.10
C ALA A 129 14.28 0.86 -5.34
N THR A 130 14.58 0.87 -4.05
CA THR A 130 14.24 -0.20 -3.11
C THR A 130 13.52 0.39 -1.91
N LEU A 131 12.63 -0.39 -1.31
CA LEU A 131 11.82 0.01 -0.18
C LEU A 131 11.96 -1.05 0.90
N ALA A 132 12.28 -0.62 2.11
CA ALA A 132 12.23 -1.44 3.31
C ALA A 132 11.20 -0.83 4.27
N ALA A 133 10.36 -1.67 4.87
CA ALA A 133 9.33 -1.23 5.79
C ALA A 133 9.38 -2.06 7.09
N GLU A 134 9.35 -1.38 8.23
CA GLU A 134 9.28 -2.01 9.54
C GLU A 134 7.83 -2.29 9.94
N PRO A 135 7.55 -3.29 10.79
CA PRO A 135 6.20 -3.52 11.29
C PRO A 135 5.58 -2.29 11.95
N VAL A 136 4.30 -2.04 11.70
CA VAL A 136 3.56 -0.87 12.22
C VAL A 136 2.51 -1.30 13.25
N SER A 137 2.40 -0.57 14.36
CA SER A 137 1.21 -0.66 15.23
C SER A 137 0.34 0.59 15.09
N ARG A 138 0.89 1.75 15.47
CA ARG A 138 0.29 3.08 15.26
C ARG A 138 1.16 3.94 14.35
N LEU A 139 2.46 3.99 14.63
CA LEU A 139 3.48 4.64 13.81
C LEU A 139 4.56 3.61 13.51
N GLY A 140 5.10 3.67 12.30
CA GLY A 140 6.16 2.80 11.81
C GLY A 140 7.06 3.56 10.87
N HIS A 141 8.22 2.99 10.58
CA HIS A 141 9.21 3.57 9.71
C HIS A 141 9.42 2.72 8.47
N ALA A 142 9.68 3.39 7.37
CA ALA A 142 10.13 2.79 6.14
C ALA A 142 11.27 3.63 5.56
N ALA A 143 12.07 3.05 4.69
CA ALA A 143 13.17 3.72 4.03
C ALA A 143 13.15 3.41 2.54
N VAL A 144 13.13 4.45 1.72
CA VAL A 144 13.30 4.34 0.27
C VAL A 144 14.76 4.60 -0.07
N THR A 145 15.44 3.63 -0.66
CA THR A 145 16.79 3.83 -1.19
C THR A 145 16.71 4.05 -2.69
N LEU A 146 17.30 5.14 -3.16
CA LEU A 146 17.44 5.46 -4.57
C LEU A 146 18.91 5.35 -4.97
N GLU A 147 19.17 4.66 -6.07
CA GLU A 147 20.51 4.43 -6.62
C GLU A 147 20.54 4.88 -8.07
N ASN A 148 21.45 5.79 -8.39
CA ASN A 148 21.62 6.33 -9.72
C ASN A 148 22.89 5.76 -10.36
N ALA A 149 22.75 5.04 -11.46
CA ALA A 149 23.89 4.44 -12.17
C ALA A 149 24.58 5.41 -13.15
N THR A 150 24.04 6.61 -13.37
CA THR A 150 24.57 7.54 -14.38
C THR A 150 25.61 8.50 -13.82
N PRO A 151 26.55 8.98 -14.65
CA PRO A 151 27.56 9.96 -14.25
C PRO A 151 27.01 11.38 -13.99
N GLU A 152 25.71 11.59 -14.17
CA GLU A 152 25.01 12.85 -13.92
C GLU A 152 24.02 12.67 -12.77
N GLY A 153 23.80 13.73 -11.97
CA GLY A 153 22.77 13.74 -10.94
C GLY A 153 21.35 13.67 -11.52
N VAL A 154 20.41 13.16 -10.74
CA VAL A 154 18.99 13.10 -11.08
C VAL A 154 18.18 13.80 -10.01
N ALA A 155 17.46 14.84 -10.39
CA ALA A 155 16.45 15.45 -9.56
C ALA A 155 15.05 14.97 -9.97
N GLY A 156 14.23 14.62 -8.99
CA GLY A 156 12.89 14.12 -9.23
C GLY A 156 11.99 14.25 -8.02
N ARG A 157 10.90 13.51 -8.02
CA ARG A 157 9.88 13.54 -6.98
C ARG A 157 9.63 12.13 -6.47
N LEU A 158 9.80 11.93 -5.17
CA LEU A 158 9.42 10.72 -4.47
C LEU A 158 7.96 10.86 -4.01
N VAL A 159 7.11 9.91 -4.39
CA VAL A 159 5.72 9.77 -3.96
C VAL A 159 5.55 8.44 -3.25
N VAL A 160 4.90 8.43 -2.10
CA VAL A 160 4.59 7.20 -1.36
C VAL A 160 3.11 6.89 -1.55
N ALA A 161 2.80 5.74 -2.13
CA ALA A 161 1.43 5.27 -2.28
C ALA A 161 1.09 4.25 -1.18
N LEU A 162 0.02 4.54 -0.43
CA LEU A 162 -0.47 3.72 0.66
C LEU A 162 -1.94 3.30 0.44
N PRO A 163 -2.36 2.13 0.95
CA PRO A 163 -3.77 1.80 1.08
C PRO A 163 -4.49 2.77 2.04
N PHE A 164 -5.82 2.82 2.00
CA PHE A 164 -6.61 3.84 2.70
C PHE A 164 -6.55 3.79 4.23
N ASP A 165 -6.14 2.65 4.78
CA ASP A 165 -6.01 2.40 6.21
C ASP A 165 -4.63 2.78 6.77
N LEU A 166 -3.74 3.28 5.91
CA LEU A 166 -2.42 3.82 6.23
C LEU A 166 -2.28 5.26 5.72
N ARG A 167 -1.42 6.06 6.36
CA ARG A 167 -1.11 7.44 5.98
C ARG A 167 0.37 7.75 6.12
N THR A 168 0.85 8.74 5.39
CA THR A 168 2.18 9.31 5.55
C THR A 168 2.12 10.82 5.32
N ASP A 169 3.08 11.55 5.88
CA ASP A 169 3.24 12.98 5.69
C ASP A 169 4.74 13.32 5.66
N PRO A 170 5.27 13.92 4.57
CA PRO A 170 4.59 14.22 3.32
C PRO A 170 4.36 12.98 2.44
N GLU A 171 3.25 12.92 1.70
CA GLU A 171 2.99 11.88 0.66
C GLU A 171 3.93 12.05 -0.55
N SER A 172 4.37 13.27 -0.83
CA SER A 172 5.23 13.60 -1.96
C SER A 172 6.30 14.59 -1.53
N ARG A 173 7.55 14.36 -1.93
CA ARG A 173 8.67 15.29 -1.69
C ARG A 173 9.68 15.27 -2.84
N PRO A 174 10.37 16.39 -3.11
CA PRO A 174 11.53 16.40 -3.99
C PRO A 174 12.63 15.47 -3.45
N ALA A 175 13.38 14.86 -4.36
CA ALA A 175 14.57 14.08 -4.04
C ALA A 175 15.61 14.23 -5.16
N GLU A 176 16.87 14.26 -4.78
CA GLU A 176 18.00 14.36 -5.72
C GLU A 176 19.01 13.27 -5.40
N VAL A 177 19.36 12.49 -6.43
CA VAL A 177 20.37 11.45 -6.34
C VAL A 177 21.60 11.91 -7.09
N ALA A 178 22.73 12.00 -6.41
CA ALA A 178 23.99 12.42 -7.02
C ALA A 178 24.40 11.48 -8.19
N ALA A 179 25.32 11.97 -9.03
CA ALA A 179 26.00 11.17 -10.04
C ALA A 179 26.62 9.91 -9.41
N SER A 180 26.35 8.74 -10.00
CA SER A 180 26.80 7.44 -9.50
C SER A 180 26.51 7.22 -8.01
N GLY A 181 25.46 7.87 -7.51
CA GLY A 181 25.19 8.04 -6.09
C GLY A 181 24.09 7.15 -5.56
N ARG A 182 23.99 7.11 -4.22
CA ARG A 182 22.91 6.46 -3.48
C ARG A 182 22.44 7.38 -2.38
N ILE A 183 21.12 7.47 -2.20
CA ILE A 183 20.50 8.17 -1.07
C ILE A 183 19.45 7.28 -0.41
N SER A 184 19.18 7.52 0.88
CA SER A 184 18.10 6.87 1.61
C SER A 184 17.18 7.91 2.23
N LEU A 185 15.88 7.78 1.98
CA LEU A 185 14.85 8.74 2.33
C LEU A 185 13.89 8.10 3.36
N PRO A 186 13.85 8.60 4.61
CA PRO A 186 13.01 8.04 5.65
C PRO A 186 11.54 8.40 5.42
N VAL A 187 10.64 7.42 5.53
CA VAL A 187 9.18 7.56 5.42
C VAL A 187 8.57 7.16 6.75
N VAL A 188 7.67 7.99 7.28
CA VAL A 188 6.87 7.64 8.46
C VAL A 188 5.52 7.14 7.99
N VAL A 189 5.12 5.95 8.44
CA VAL A 189 3.81 5.37 8.13
C VAL A 189 2.97 5.37 9.39
N GLN A 190 1.79 5.95 9.32
CA GLN A 190 0.79 5.94 10.36
C GLN A 190 -0.29 4.92 10.02
N ASN A 191 -0.54 3.98 10.92
CA ASN A 191 -1.71 3.12 10.87
C ASN A 191 -2.92 3.89 11.41
N VAL A 192 -3.94 4.08 10.57
CA VAL A 192 -5.18 4.75 10.96
C VAL A 192 -6.37 3.81 11.11
N ALA A 193 -6.36 2.65 10.45
CA ALA A 193 -7.46 1.69 10.50
C ALA A 193 -7.08 0.22 10.24
N ALA A 194 -5.83 -0.08 9.91
CA ALA A 194 -5.38 -1.44 9.62
C ALA A 194 -5.31 -2.27 10.91
N ARG A 195 -5.64 -3.55 10.81
CA ARG A 195 -5.76 -4.44 11.97
C ARG A 195 -4.46 -5.18 12.25
N PRO A 196 -4.13 -5.47 13.52
CA PRO A 196 -3.06 -6.41 13.84
C PRO A 196 -3.24 -7.74 13.09
N GLY A 197 -2.17 -8.20 12.42
CA GLY A 197 -2.17 -9.36 11.55
C GLY A 197 -2.38 -9.03 10.06
N ASP A 198 -2.79 -7.81 9.72
CA ASP A 198 -2.87 -7.38 8.31
C ASP A 198 -1.46 -7.24 7.71
N HIS A 199 -1.34 -7.59 6.43
CA HIS A 199 -0.18 -7.28 5.60
C HIS A 199 -0.63 -6.32 4.50
N ARG A 200 0.03 -5.16 4.42
CA ARG A 200 -0.36 -4.08 3.52
C ARG A 200 0.76 -3.77 2.53
N PRO A 201 0.48 -3.74 1.22
CA PRO A 201 1.47 -3.30 0.26
C PRO A 201 1.71 -1.80 0.40
N VAL A 202 2.98 -1.42 0.46
CA VAL A 202 3.42 -0.02 0.42
C VAL A 202 4.28 0.16 -0.81
N PHE A 203 4.01 1.21 -1.57
CA PHE A 203 4.79 1.53 -2.76
C PHE A 203 5.46 2.88 -2.63
N ALA A 204 6.67 2.96 -3.16
CA ALA A 204 7.39 4.21 -3.36
C ALA A 204 7.64 4.40 -4.86
N LEU A 205 7.24 5.55 -5.38
CA LEU A 205 7.43 5.94 -6.77
C LEU A 205 8.43 7.08 -6.85
N PHE A 206 9.46 6.95 -7.65
CA PHE A 206 10.34 8.06 -7.98
C PHE A 206 10.15 8.43 -9.45
N GLU A 207 9.64 9.64 -9.68
CA GLU A 207 9.38 10.20 -11.00
C GLU A 207 10.43 11.27 -11.31
N TYR A 208 11.03 11.23 -12.50
CA TYR A 208 11.98 12.22 -12.97
C TYR A 208 11.95 12.34 -14.50
N ASP A 209 12.42 13.46 -15.03
CA ASP A 209 12.56 13.66 -16.47
C ASP A 209 14.05 13.71 -16.84
N ARG A 210 14.40 13.08 -17.95
CA ARG A 210 15.76 13.11 -18.51
C ARG A 210 15.67 13.09 -20.03
N ASP A 211 16.38 14.01 -20.68
CA ASP A 211 16.44 14.09 -22.16
C ASP A 211 15.05 14.11 -22.83
N GLY A 212 14.08 14.80 -22.20
CA GLY A 212 12.71 14.88 -22.68
C GLY A 212 11.87 13.60 -22.52
N THR A 213 12.41 12.59 -21.84
CA THR A 213 11.72 11.33 -21.52
C THR A 213 11.33 11.31 -20.05
N HIS A 214 10.07 10.92 -19.77
CA HIS A 214 9.60 10.73 -18.41
C HIS A 214 9.98 9.35 -17.88
N HIS A 215 10.54 9.29 -16.69
CA HIS A 215 10.90 8.05 -16.02
C HIS A 215 10.13 7.93 -14.71
N ALA A 216 9.62 6.73 -14.47
CA ALA A 216 9.04 6.35 -13.20
C ALA A 216 9.58 4.99 -12.79
N VAL A 217 10.07 4.92 -11.56
CA VAL A 217 10.48 3.66 -10.92
C VAL A 217 9.65 3.41 -9.69
N VAL A 218 9.34 2.15 -9.46
CA VAL A 218 8.54 1.70 -8.33
C VAL A 218 9.36 0.76 -7.46
N ALA A 219 9.27 0.95 -6.16
CA ALA A 219 9.69 0.01 -5.14
C ALA A 219 8.48 -0.41 -4.30
N GLU A 220 8.46 -1.66 -3.85
CA GLU A 220 7.39 -2.25 -3.08
C GLU A 220 7.95 -2.89 -1.82
N ALA A 221 7.20 -2.80 -0.72
CA ALA A 221 7.45 -3.56 0.49
C ALA A 221 6.14 -3.95 1.17
N MET A 222 6.11 -5.13 1.79
CA MET A 222 4.98 -5.56 2.61
C MET A 222 5.15 -5.06 4.04
N LEU A 223 4.23 -4.19 4.45
CA LEU A 223 4.14 -3.69 5.81
C LEU A 223 3.29 -4.63 6.65
N SER A 224 3.88 -5.21 7.71
CA SER A 224 3.15 -6.03 8.68
C SER A 224 2.54 -5.15 9.76
N VAL A 225 1.24 -5.30 10.03
CA VAL A 225 0.55 -4.58 11.10
C VAL A 225 0.56 -5.43 12.36
N ILE A 226 1.13 -4.91 13.44
CA ILE A 226 1.31 -5.61 14.71
C ILE A 226 0.45 -5.01 15.82
N ALA A 227 0.11 -5.84 16.81
CA ALA A 227 -0.60 -5.36 18.00
C ALA A 227 0.26 -4.37 18.77
N ARG A 228 -0.39 -3.39 19.42
CA ARG A 228 0.32 -2.43 20.26
C ARG A 228 0.87 -3.14 21.51
N SER A 229 2.18 -3.10 21.68
CA SER A 229 2.83 -3.55 22.91
C SER A 229 2.35 -2.68 24.08
N GLY A 230 1.46 -3.20 24.94
CA GLY A 230 0.95 -2.48 26.11
C GLY A 230 -0.54 -2.67 26.44
N ASP A 231 -1.34 -3.29 25.56
CA ASP A 231 -2.78 -3.52 25.80
C ASP A 231 -3.11 -4.68 26.76
N ARG A 232 -2.11 -5.18 27.50
CA ARG A 232 -2.38 -5.96 28.72
C ARG A 232 -2.97 -5.01 29.76
N ARG A 233 -4.30 -4.87 29.69
CA ARG A 233 -5.19 -4.07 30.55
C ARG A 233 -4.57 -3.84 31.95
N PRO A 234 -4.14 -2.62 32.30
CA PRO A 234 -3.64 -2.31 33.65
C PRO A 234 -4.68 -2.65 34.75
N LEU A 235 -5.96 -2.75 34.37
CA LEU A 235 -7.04 -3.26 35.21
C LEU A 235 -6.84 -4.69 35.70
N VAL A 236 -6.19 -5.58 34.93
CA VAL A 236 -5.95 -6.97 35.37
C VAL A 236 -4.87 -7.01 36.45
N VAL A 237 -3.83 -6.19 36.30
CA VAL A 237 -2.79 -6.03 37.34
C VAL A 237 -3.37 -5.34 38.57
N GLY A 238 -4.20 -4.31 38.38
CA GLY A 238 -4.92 -3.63 39.46
C GLY A 238 -5.90 -4.54 40.21
N LEU A 239 -6.68 -5.36 39.50
CA LEU A 239 -7.60 -6.34 40.08
C LEU A 239 -6.85 -7.44 40.83
N ALA A 240 -5.72 -7.93 40.30
CA ALA A 240 -4.90 -8.91 40.98
C ALA A 240 -4.30 -8.33 42.28
N ALA A 241 -3.77 -7.10 42.25
CA ALA A 241 -3.25 -6.43 43.43
C ALA A 241 -4.35 -6.19 44.49
N LEU A 242 -5.55 -5.77 44.06
CA LEU A 242 -6.70 -5.59 44.95
C LEU A 242 -7.15 -6.91 45.58
N ALA A 243 -7.21 -7.99 44.81
CA ALA A 243 -7.58 -9.32 45.32
C ALA A 243 -6.59 -9.82 46.37
N VAL A 244 -5.28 -9.60 46.17
CA VAL A 244 -4.24 -9.93 47.16
C VAL A 244 -4.41 -9.09 48.43
N ALA A 245 -4.62 -7.78 48.30
CA ALA A 245 -4.81 -6.89 49.44
C ALA A 245 -6.05 -7.29 50.28
N LEU A 246 -7.17 -7.60 49.64
CA LEU A 246 -8.39 -8.07 50.31
C LEU A 246 -8.17 -9.43 51.00
N SER A 247 -7.39 -10.32 50.40
CA SER A 247 -7.04 -11.62 50.99
C SER A 247 -6.20 -11.46 52.25
N ILE A 248 -5.19 -10.59 52.23
CA ILE A 248 -4.36 -10.27 53.41
C ILE A 248 -5.24 -9.67 54.52
N LEU A 249 -6.12 -8.73 54.17
CA LEU A 249 -7.02 -8.09 55.13
C LEU A 249 -7.97 -9.10 55.78
N ALA A 250 -8.55 -10.01 54.99
CA ALA A 250 -9.42 -11.07 55.49
C ALA A 250 -8.70 -12.02 56.47
N ILE A 251 -7.44 -12.39 56.17
CA ILE A 251 -6.61 -13.24 57.05
C ILE A 251 -6.28 -12.49 58.35
N ALA A 252 -5.88 -11.22 58.25
CA ALA A 252 -5.57 -10.39 59.41
C ALA A 252 -6.80 -10.24 60.33
N TRP A 253 -7.98 -10.02 59.74
CA TRP A 253 -9.24 -9.87 60.48
C TRP A 253 -9.67 -11.16 61.17
N ARG A 254 -9.56 -12.32 60.49
CA ARG A 254 -9.79 -13.64 61.11
C ARG A 254 -8.87 -13.90 62.30
N ARG A 255 -7.57 -13.60 62.16
CA ARG A 255 -6.59 -13.77 63.24
C ARG A 255 -6.87 -12.84 64.43
N ALA A 256 -7.25 -11.59 64.17
CA ALA A 256 -7.61 -10.65 65.23
C ALA A 256 -8.86 -11.07 66.01
N ARG A 257 -9.87 -11.61 65.32
CA ARG A 257 -11.10 -12.12 65.95
C ARG A 257 -10.85 -13.37 66.79
N ALA A 258 -10.04 -14.31 66.31
CA ALA A 258 -9.65 -15.50 67.06
C ALA A 258 -8.89 -15.15 68.36
N ARG A 259 -8.01 -14.15 68.34
CA ARG A 259 -7.29 -13.68 69.54
C ARG A 259 -8.19 -12.99 70.57
N ARG A 260 -9.29 -12.35 70.13
CA ARG A 260 -10.28 -11.74 71.03
C ARG A 260 -11.23 -12.75 71.66
N ALA A 261 -11.48 -13.89 71.01
CA ALA A 261 -12.30 -14.96 71.57
C ALA A 261 -11.54 -15.88 72.54
N ALA A 262 -10.21 -15.82 72.55
CA ALA A 262 -9.32 -16.58 73.45
C ALA A 262 -8.83 -15.77 74.67
N ARG A 263 -9.37 -14.55 74.86
CA ARG A 263 -9.21 -13.73 76.07
C ARG A 263 -10.58 -13.60 76.73
#